data_AF-A0A0G0Z4Z9-F1
#
_entry.id   AF-A0A0G0Z4Z9-F1
#
_cell.length_a   1.000
_cell.length_b   1.000
_cell.length_c   1.000
_cell.angle_alpha   90.00
_cell.angle_beta   90.00
_cell.angle_gamma   90.00
#
_symmetry.space_group_name_H-M   'P 1'
#
loop_
_entity.id
_entity.type
_entity.pdbx_description
1 polymer ?
#
loop_
_entity_poly.entity_id
_entity_poly.type
_entity_poly.pdbx_seq_one_letter_code
_entity_poly.pdbx_strand_id
1 'polypeptide(L)'
;ENGPIAIGDRISVSSIAGVGMKYVATSTSSGQPTVGMALEPFDGWSPSTGSGQSEYSQIGKVLVFVNLGQPQIAAKGGTGDLAEMTANTTSLNRDLNINGFSILNVKSISGMNGLWKIDENGNITAQSVNTQSLTIGGGIASGVTIYDRTSGSPTCIYIEGGVIKTSSGACGATTNAGTEAIIETAPAADSTNSPQATTTPDIIPTATTTPDIIPVATTTPEIIPIATSTEPVATTTEPVIISETDSTSSPQAATTTP
;
A
#
# COMPACT_ATOMS: atom_id res chain seq x y z
N GLU A 1 22.44 -19.15 26.34
CA GLU A 1 23.05 -18.14 25.43
C GLU A 1 22.44 -16.77 25.71
N ASN A 2 23.13 -15.67 25.40
CA ASN A 2 22.63 -14.28 25.54
C ASN A 2 22.25 -13.80 26.96
N GLY A 3 22.68 -14.53 27.99
CA GLY A 3 22.53 -14.14 29.39
C GLY A 3 21.19 -14.53 30.04
N PRO A 4 20.94 -14.04 31.26
CA PRO A 4 19.69 -14.27 31.99
C PRO A 4 18.47 -13.77 31.23
N ILE A 5 17.37 -14.52 31.35
CA ILE A 5 16.03 -14.18 30.85
C ILE A 5 15.26 -13.50 31.98
N ALA A 6 14.69 -12.34 31.72
CA ALA A 6 13.74 -11.66 32.59
C ALA A 6 12.30 -11.83 32.07
N ILE A 7 11.32 -11.59 32.94
CA ILE A 7 9.91 -11.52 32.54
C ILE A 7 9.75 -10.43 31.48
N GLY A 8 9.08 -10.75 30.38
CA GLY A 8 8.87 -9.85 29.24
C GLY A 8 9.97 -9.91 28.17
N ASP A 9 11.10 -10.58 28.44
CA ASP A 9 12.12 -10.81 27.42
C ASP A 9 11.53 -11.67 26.28
N ARG A 10 11.85 -11.30 25.04
CA ARG A 10 11.54 -12.14 23.88
C ARG A 10 12.46 -13.36 23.86
N ILE A 11 11.92 -14.50 23.46
CA ILE A 11 12.66 -15.77 23.33
C ILE A 11 12.88 -16.07 21.86
N SER A 12 14.12 -16.38 21.49
CA SER A 12 14.50 -16.81 20.15
C SER A 12 15.07 -18.23 20.18
N VAL A 13 15.33 -18.80 19.00
CA VAL A 13 15.95 -20.11 18.85
C VAL A 13 17.42 -20.05 19.28
N SER A 14 17.85 -20.99 20.12
CA SER A 14 19.26 -21.17 20.52
C SER A 14 20.04 -21.95 19.45
N SER A 15 21.37 -21.94 19.52
CA SER A 15 22.20 -22.88 18.77
C SER A 15 21.99 -24.35 19.22
N ILE A 16 21.48 -24.57 20.44
CA ILE A 16 21.15 -25.89 20.97
C ILE A 16 19.72 -26.26 20.56
N ALA A 17 19.58 -27.38 19.84
CA ALA A 17 18.28 -27.88 19.39
C ALA A 17 17.32 -28.08 20.57
N GLY A 18 16.11 -27.52 20.45
CA GLY A 18 15.08 -27.61 21.48
C GLY A 18 15.21 -26.62 22.64
N VAL A 19 16.19 -25.71 22.60
CA VAL A 19 16.40 -24.70 23.65
C VAL A 19 16.07 -23.31 23.10
N GLY A 20 15.37 -22.51 23.91
CA GLY A 20 15.17 -21.09 23.66
C GLY A 20 16.25 -20.25 24.35
N MET A 21 16.62 -19.14 23.75
CA MET A 21 17.53 -18.16 24.35
C MET A 21 16.92 -16.76 24.38
N LYS A 22 17.49 -15.87 25.20
CA LYS A 22 17.12 -14.46 25.20
C LYS A 22 17.37 -13.87 23.81
N TYR A 23 16.34 -13.23 23.25
CA TYR A 23 16.47 -12.46 22.03
C TYR A 23 17.32 -11.22 22.30
N VAL A 24 18.31 -11.00 21.43
CA VAL A 24 19.15 -9.80 21.44
C VAL A 24 18.97 -9.11 20.11
N ALA A 25 18.41 -7.89 20.14
CA ALA A 25 18.36 -7.04 18.96
C ALA A 25 19.78 -6.58 18.63
N THR A 26 20.39 -7.16 17.59
CA THR A 26 21.64 -6.64 17.03
C THR A 26 21.32 -5.61 15.95
N SER A 27 22.09 -4.52 15.88
CA SER A 27 21.92 -3.45 14.89
C SER A 27 22.11 -3.88 13.42
N THR A 28 22.64 -5.09 13.18
CA THR A 28 23.04 -5.57 11.84
C THR A 28 22.35 -6.84 11.37
N SER A 29 21.50 -7.46 12.19
CA SER A 29 20.81 -8.71 11.81
C SER A 29 19.31 -8.48 11.89
N SER A 30 18.64 -8.54 10.74
CA SER A 30 17.20 -8.67 10.66
C SER A 30 16.77 -9.86 11.54
N GLY A 31 15.81 -9.57 12.44
CA GLY A 31 15.42 -10.35 13.61
C GLY A 31 15.64 -11.85 13.56
N GLN A 32 16.39 -12.37 14.54
CA GLN A 32 16.26 -13.78 14.89
C GLN A 32 14.79 -14.09 15.19
N PRO A 33 14.25 -15.23 14.71
CA PRO A 33 12.84 -15.53 14.85
C PRO A 33 12.46 -15.56 16.33
N THR A 34 11.46 -14.78 16.71
CA THR A 34 10.93 -14.79 18.08
C THR A 34 9.90 -15.91 18.19
N VAL A 35 10.11 -16.81 19.15
CA VAL A 35 9.20 -17.91 19.48
C VAL A 35 8.09 -17.42 20.40
N GLY A 36 8.39 -16.48 21.30
CA GLY A 36 7.42 -15.96 22.25
C GLY A 36 8.03 -14.96 23.23
N MET A 37 7.32 -14.73 24.33
CA MET A 37 7.75 -13.84 25.42
C MET A 37 7.80 -14.61 26.74
N ALA A 38 8.88 -14.44 27.49
CA ALA A 38 9.05 -15.08 28.80
C ALA A 38 8.05 -14.52 29.82
N LEU A 39 7.36 -15.42 30.51
CA LEU A 39 6.49 -15.10 31.64
C LEU A 39 7.17 -15.35 32.99
N GLU A 40 8.32 -16.01 32.97
CA GLU A 40 9.15 -16.32 34.14
C GLU A 40 10.61 -15.96 33.87
N PRO A 41 11.36 -15.53 34.90
CA PRO A 41 12.78 -15.29 34.78
C PRO A 41 13.56 -16.61 34.77
N PHE A 42 14.75 -16.58 34.18
CA PHE A 42 15.75 -17.65 34.26
C PHE A 42 17.15 -17.05 34.28
N ASP A 43 17.84 -17.21 35.40
CA ASP A 43 19.21 -16.72 35.62
C ASP A 43 20.25 -17.86 35.58
N GLY A 44 19.80 -19.09 35.33
CA GLY A 44 20.63 -20.29 35.34
C GLY A 44 20.81 -20.91 36.72
N TRP A 45 20.26 -20.34 37.79
CA TRP A 45 20.37 -20.91 39.13
C TRP A 45 19.09 -21.64 39.51
N SER A 46 19.23 -22.88 39.99
CA SER A 46 18.13 -23.67 40.54
C SER A 46 18.45 -24.12 41.97
N PRO A 47 17.47 -24.13 42.88
CA PRO A 47 17.70 -24.67 44.22
C PRO A 47 17.94 -26.18 44.13
N SER A 48 19.08 -26.66 44.62
CA SER A 48 19.37 -28.09 44.69
C SER A 48 18.40 -28.76 45.65
N THR A 49 17.72 -29.83 45.21
CA THR A 49 16.65 -30.52 45.95
C THR A 49 17.10 -31.28 47.20
N GLY A 50 18.35 -31.15 47.64
CA GLY A 50 18.84 -31.88 48.82
C GLY A 50 19.92 -31.18 49.66
N SER A 51 20.57 -30.13 49.16
CA SER A 51 21.75 -29.56 49.84
C SER A 51 21.54 -28.12 50.35
N GLY A 52 20.45 -27.45 49.97
CA GLY A 52 20.25 -26.02 50.24
C GLY A 52 21.25 -25.11 49.51
N GLN A 53 22.12 -25.67 48.67
CA GLN A 53 23.01 -24.94 47.77
C GLN A 53 22.31 -24.72 46.43
N SER A 54 22.55 -23.59 45.77
CA SER A 54 22.07 -23.37 44.40
C SER A 54 23.00 -24.04 43.40
N GLU A 55 22.43 -24.77 42.44
CA GLU A 55 23.17 -25.36 41.33
C GLU A 55 22.98 -24.49 40.07
N TYR A 56 24.08 -24.18 39.40
CA TYR A 56 24.06 -23.47 38.14
C TYR A 56 23.88 -24.44 36.97
N SER A 57 22.87 -24.21 36.14
CA SER A 57 22.61 -24.91 34.89
C SER A 57 22.43 -23.92 33.75
N GLN A 58 23.07 -24.20 32.62
CA GLN A 58 22.92 -23.40 31.40
C GLN A 58 21.57 -23.66 30.70
N ILE A 59 20.88 -24.74 31.05
CA ILE A 59 19.58 -25.13 30.48
C ILE A 59 18.57 -25.24 31.62
N GLY A 60 17.41 -24.61 31.43
CA GLY A 60 16.30 -24.68 32.38
C GLY A 60 14.95 -24.59 31.66
N LYS A 61 13.90 -24.38 32.46
CA LYS A 61 12.53 -24.21 31.97
C LYS A 61 12.04 -22.84 32.36
N VAL A 62 11.35 -22.19 31.43
CA VAL A 62 10.61 -20.95 31.65
C VAL A 62 9.23 -21.11 31.03
N LEU A 63 8.21 -20.54 31.66
CA LEU A 63 6.91 -20.37 31.04
C LEU A 63 7.01 -19.29 29.94
N VAL A 64 6.49 -19.59 28.75
CA VAL A 64 6.54 -18.68 27.59
C VAL A 64 5.13 -18.49 27.03
N PHE A 65 4.76 -17.24 26.76
CA PHE A 65 3.58 -16.93 25.97
C PHE A 65 3.95 -17.00 24.48
N VAL A 66 3.33 -17.95 23.77
CA VAL A 66 3.49 -18.12 22.32
C VAL A 66 2.25 -17.56 21.65
N ASN A 67 2.38 -16.40 20.99
CA ASN A 67 1.28 -15.83 20.22
C ASN A 67 1.22 -16.49 18.83
N LEU A 68 0.43 -17.56 18.71
CA LEU A 68 0.17 -18.24 17.44
C LEU A 68 -0.86 -17.51 16.55
N GLY A 69 -1.41 -16.38 17.03
CA GLY A 69 -2.67 -15.82 16.54
C GLY A 69 -2.59 -14.54 15.72
N GLN A 70 -1.42 -14.09 15.27
CA GLN A 70 -1.39 -12.98 14.31
C GLN A 70 -1.34 -13.52 12.88
N PRO A 71 -2.38 -13.31 12.05
CA PRO A 71 -2.21 -13.42 10.61
C PRO A 71 -1.23 -12.31 10.22
N GLN A 72 0.05 -12.66 10.15
CA GLN A 72 1.02 -11.77 9.55
C GLN A 72 0.61 -11.63 8.08
N ILE A 73 0.68 -10.41 7.55
CA ILE A 73 0.96 -10.23 6.13
C ILE A 73 2.40 -10.72 5.94
N ALA A 74 2.58 -12.04 6.00
CA ALA A 74 3.80 -12.69 5.63
C ALA A 74 3.77 -12.68 4.10
N ALA A 75 4.42 -11.68 3.50
CA ALA A 75 4.80 -11.79 2.11
C ALA A 75 5.55 -13.12 1.99
N LYS A 76 4.95 -14.09 1.28
CA LYS A 76 5.52 -15.41 1.07
C LYS A 76 6.91 -15.23 0.43
N GLY A 77 7.97 -15.31 1.26
CA GLY A 77 9.36 -15.08 0.87
C GLY A 77 10.11 -13.94 1.58
N GLY A 78 9.48 -13.16 2.46
CA GLY A 78 10.15 -12.14 3.27
C GLY A 78 10.22 -12.55 4.75
N THR A 79 11.42 -12.65 5.31
CA THR A 79 11.68 -12.87 6.75
C THR A 79 11.50 -11.60 7.59
N GLY A 80 10.68 -10.65 7.13
CA GLY A 80 10.44 -9.39 7.83
C GLY A 80 9.46 -9.59 8.98
N ASP A 81 9.91 -9.29 10.20
CA ASP A 81 9.06 -9.22 11.39
C ASP A 81 8.06 -8.06 11.23
N LEU A 82 6.77 -8.29 11.46
CA LEU A 82 5.73 -7.25 11.39
C LEU A 82 6.00 -6.12 12.40
N ALA A 83 6.77 -6.39 13.46
CA ALA A 83 7.28 -5.38 14.38
C ALA A 83 8.14 -4.30 13.68
N GLU A 84 8.76 -4.62 12.54
CA GLU A 84 9.55 -3.67 11.74
C GLU A 84 8.65 -2.72 10.94
N MET A 85 7.43 -3.15 10.56
CA MET A 85 6.45 -2.30 9.87
C MET A 85 5.70 -1.34 10.82
N THR A 86 5.65 -1.65 12.12
CA THR A 86 4.92 -0.85 13.12
C THR A 86 5.82 -0.01 14.03
N ALA A 87 7.05 -0.45 14.32
CA ALA A 87 7.95 0.26 15.23
C ALA A 87 8.99 1.14 14.50
N ASN A 88 9.30 0.82 13.24
CA ASN A 88 10.17 1.65 12.42
C ASN A 88 9.34 2.18 11.25
N THR A 89 8.84 3.41 11.40
CA THR A 89 8.12 4.16 10.35
C THR A 89 8.96 4.46 9.12
N THR A 90 10.11 3.79 8.96
CA THR A 90 10.81 3.63 7.70
C THR A 90 9.86 2.95 6.74
N SER A 91 9.12 3.80 6.04
CA SER A 91 8.59 3.61 4.70
C SER A 91 8.96 2.25 4.12
N LEU A 92 7.94 1.49 3.73
CA LEU A 92 8.12 0.46 2.71
C LEU A 92 8.73 1.20 1.51
N ASN A 93 10.06 1.19 1.40
CA ASN A 93 10.81 1.83 0.31
C ASN A 93 10.72 0.97 -0.96
N ARG A 94 9.73 0.08 -1.02
CA ARG A 94 9.49 -0.95 -2.02
C ARG A 94 7.99 -1.13 -2.19
N ASP A 95 7.60 -1.57 -3.37
CA ASP A 95 6.20 -1.85 -3.67
C ASP A 95 5.67 -3.01 -2.81
N LEU A 96 4.46 -2.83 -2.30
CA LEU A 96 3.73 -3.90 -1.62
C LEU A 96 3.11 -4.82 -2.67
N ASN A 97 3.69 -6.01 -2.87
CA ASN A 97 3.07 -7.06 -3.67
C ASN A 97 2.16 -7.92 -2.79
N ILE A 98 0.84 -7.82 -3.02
CA ILE A 98 -0.17 -8.61 -2.31
C ILE A 98 -0.56 -9.90 -3.04
N ASN A 99 0.14 -10.33 -4.10
CA ASN A 99 -0.07 -11.60 -4.81
C ASN A 99 -1.54 -11.94 -5.14
N GLY A 100 -2.36 -10.92 -5.45
CA GLY A 100 -3.79 -11.07 -5.75
C GLY A 100 -4.71 -11.25 -4.53
N PHE A 101 -4.18 -11.17 -3.30
CA PHE A 101 -4.99 -11.15 -2.09
C PHE A 101 -5.73 -9.81 -1.92
N SER A 102 -6.90 -9.87 -1.29
CA SER A 102 -7.68 -8.67 -0.96
C SER A 102 -7.14 -7.98 0.29
N ILE A 103 -7.23 -6.64 0.30
CA ILE A 103 -7.00 -5.84 1.50
C ILE A 103 -8.37 -5.56 2.14
N LEU A 104 -8.61 -6.08 3.33
CA LEU A 104 -9.88 -5.95 4.04
C LEU A 104 -9.75 -4.99 5.24
N ASN A 105 -10.87 -4.43 5.70
CA ASN A 105 -10.94 -3.52 6.85
C ASN A 105 -10.03 -2.29 6.72
N VAL A 106 -9.98 -1.72 5.51
CA VAL A 106 -9.20 -0.51 5.22
C VAL A 106 -10.04 0.72 5.52
N LYS A 107 -9.60 1.53 6.50
CA LYS A 107 -10.23 2.81 6.80
C LYS A 107 -10.02 3.85 5.69
N SER A 108 -8.79 3.94 5.17
CA SER A 108 -8.47 4.76 4.00
C SER A 108 -7.16 4.35 3.36
N ILE A 109 -7.03 4.61 2.06
CA ILE A 109 -5.78 4.56 1.31
C ILE A 109 -5.52 5.97 0.81
N SER A 110 -4.38 6.56 1.14
CA SER A 110 -4.06 7.93 0.76
C SER A 110 -2.69 7.98 0.08
N GLY A 111 -2.58 8.78 -0.97
CA GLY A 111 -1.30 9.08 -1.57
C GLY A 111 -0.41 9.85 -0.60
N MET A 112 0.91 9.69 -0.72
CA MET A 112 1.91 10.31 0.16
C MET A 112 1.73 11.83 0.34
N ASN A 113 1.33 12.52 -0.71
CA ASN A 113 1.12 13.98 -0.71
C ASN A 113 -0.34 14.39 -0.45
N GLY A 114 -1.23 13.45 -0.13
CA GLY A 114 -2.65 13.71 0.09
C GLY A 114 -3.43 14.18 -1.15
N LEU A 115 -2.83 14.12 -2.35
CA LEU A 115 -3.47 14.56 -3.61
C LEU A 115 -4.58 13.63 -4.07
N TRP A 116 -4.60 12.40 -3.55
CA TRP A 116 -5.67 11.43 -3.76
C TRP A 116 -5.90 10.57 -2.51
N LYS A 117 -7.13 10.12 -2.32
CA LYS A 117 -7.53 9.16 -1.27
C LYS A 117 -8.73 8.32 -1.70
N ILE A 118 -8.82 7.12 -1.11
CA ILE A 118 -10.00 6.24 -1.10
C ILE A 118 -10.40 6.08 0.36
N ASP A 119 -11.65 6.38 0.70
CA ASP A 119 -12.17 6.25 2.07
C ASP A 119 -12.92 4.93 2.31
N GLU A 120 -13.34 4.69 3.56
CA GLU A 120 -14.09 3.50 3.98
C GLU A 120 -15.45 3.35 3.30
N ASN A 121 -16.00 4.42 2.72
CA ASN A 121 -17.26 4.41 1.99
C ASN A 121 -17.04 4.18 0.48
N GLY A 122 -15.79 4.01 0.04
CA GLY A 122 -15.42 3.83 -1.36
C GLY A 122 -15.36 5.12 -2.18
N ASN A 123 -15.43 6.30 -1.54
CA ASN A 123 -15.30 7.56 -2.25
C ASN A 123 -13.85 7.79 -2.66
N ILE A 124 -13.65 8.14 -3.93
CA ILE A 124 -12.36 8.55 -4.45
C ILE A 124 -12.31 10.07 -4.50
N THR A 125 -11.36 10.68 -3.79
CA THR A 125 -11.04 12.10 -3.94
C THR A 125 -9.69 12.21 -4.61
N ALA A 126 -9.57 12.98 -5.70
CA ALA A 126 -8.31 13.22 -6.39
C ALA A 126 -8.27 14.62 -7.01
N GLN A 127 -7.09 15.23 -7.09
CA GLN A 127 -6.92 16.52 -7.79
C GLN A 127 -7.05 16.40 -9.31
N SER A 128 -6.65 15.26 -9.88
CA SER A 128 -6.72 14.98 -11.31
C SER A 128 -6.92 13.48 -11.54
N VAL A 129 -7.71 13.13 -12.56
CA VAL A 129 -7.94 11.76 -13.00
C VAL A 129 -7.60 11.69 -14.48
N ASN A 130 -6.54 10.94 -14.82
CA ASN A 130 -6.17 10.63 -16.20
C ASN A 130 -6.45 9.15 -16.46
N THR A 131 -7.33 8.86 -17.40
CA THR A 131 -7.74 7.50 -17.75
C THR A 131 -7.96 7.39 -19.26
N GLN A 132 -7.72 6.20 -19.83
CA GLN A 132 -8.02 5.92 -21.23
C GLN A 132 -9.53 5.81 -21.48
N SER A 133 -10.28 5.36 -20.46
CA SER A 133 -11.73 5.24 -20.52
C SER A 133 -12.34 5.50 -19.15
N LEU A 134 -13.40 6.31 -19.11
CA LEU A 134 -14.19 6.56 -17.90
C LEU A 134 -15.63 6.19 -18.19
N THR A 135 -16.14 5.18 -17.50
CA THR A 135 -17.58 4.87 -17.52
C THR A 135 -18.22 5.49 -16.29
N ILE A 136 -19.13 6.43 -16.53
CA ILE A 136 -19.90 7.08 -15.48
C ILE A 136 -21.31 6.47 -15.54
N GLY A 137 -21.65 5.61 -14.58
CA GLY A 137 -22.97 4.99 -14.53
C GLY A 137 -23.07 3.81 -13.57
N GLY A 138 -24.27 3.23 -13.48
CA GLY A 138 -24.56 2.08 -12.62
C GLY A 138 -25.96 2.06 -12.00
N GLY A 139 -26.75 3.12 -12.20
CA GLY A 139 -28.14 3.22 -11.75
C GLY A 139 -28.92 4.34 -12.45
N ILE A 140 -30.20 4.49 -12.13
CA ILE A 140 -31.09 5.51 -12.71
C ILE A 140 -30.66 6.96 -12.41
N ALA A 141 -29.73 7.17 -11.47
CA ALA A 141 -29.17 8.47 -11.10
C ALA A 141 -27.80 8.74 -11.76
N SER A 142 -27.55 8.17 -12.94
CA SER A 142 -26.26 8.30 -13.63
C SER A 142 -26.10 9.72 -14.20
N GLY A 143 -25.09 10.46 -13.73
CA GLY A 143 -24.76 11.79 -14.22
C GLY A 143 -23.47 12.33 -13.60
N VAL A 144 -23.06 13.52 -14.03
CA VAL A 144 -21.90 14.25 -13.52
C VAL A 144 -22.39 15.53 -12.86
N THR A 145 -22.12 15.68 -11.56
CA THR A 145 -22.35 16.95 -10.86
C THR A 145 -21.19 17.89 -11.13
N ILE A 146 -21.49 19.06 -11.67
CA ILE A 146 -20.54 20.16 -11.86
C ILE A 146 -20.97 21.32 -10.97
N TYR A 147 -20.02 22.02 -10.37
CA TYR A 147 -20.29 23.20 -9.54
C TYR A 147 -19.99 24.45 -10.35
N ASP A 148 -20.97 25.35 -10.43
CA ASP A 148 -20.75 26.67 -11.00
C ASP A 148 -19.73 27.44 -10.15
N ARG A 149 -18.69 27.97 -10.79
CA ARG A 149 -17.56 28.59 -10.08
C ARG A 149 -17.94 29.88 -9.35
N THR A 150 -18.97 30.58 -9.82
CA THR A 150 -19.36 31.90 -9.30
C THR A 150 -20.32 31.76 -8.12
N SER A 151 -21.33 30.92 -8.27
CA SER A 151 -22.39 30.70 -7.29
C SER A 151 -22.12 29.54 -6.34
N GLY A 152 -21.21 28.62 -6.69
CA GLY A 152 -21.01 27.36 -5.99
C GLY A 152 -22.18 26.38 -6.12
N SER A 153 -23.19 26.69 -6.95
CA SER A 153 -24.39 25.86 -7.08
C SER A 153 -24.10 24.62 -7.93
N PRO A 154 -24.54 23.41 -7.51
CA PRO A 154 -24.39 22.21 -8.30
C PRO A 154 -25.37 22.16 -9.48
N THR A 155 -24.92 21.64 -10.61
CA THR A 155 -25.70 21.30 -11.80
C THR A 155 -25.40 19.87 -12.18
N CYS A 156 -26.43 19.05 -12.38
CA CYS A 156 -26.29 17.69 -12.85
C CYS A 156 -26.32 17.66 -14.38
N ILE A 157 -25.33 17.03 -15.01
CA ILE A 157 -25.29 16.74 -16.44
C ILE A 157 -25.52 15.23 -16.62
N TYR A 158 -26.48 14.85 -17.47
CA TYR A 158 -26.82 13.45 -17.70
C TYR A 158 -27.25 13.22 -19.17
N ILE A 159 -27.35 11.96 -19.58
CA ILE A 159 -27.81 11.58 -20.93
C ILE A 159 -29.12 10.80 -20.80
N GLU A 160 -30.14 11.25 -21.51
CA GLU A 160 -31.45 10.58 -21.57
C GLU A 160 -31.90 10.51 -23.03
N GLY A 161 -32.25 9.31 -23.51
CA GLY A 161 -32.63 9.11 -24.92
C GLY A 161 -31.52 9.46 -25.92
N GLY A 162 -30.25 9.39 -25.51
CA GLY A 162 -29.10 9.79 -26.34
C GLY A 162 -28.84 11.30 -26.40
N VAL A 163 -29.60 12.11 -25.65
CA VAL A 163 -29.44 13.57 -25.61
C VAL A 163 -28.85 14.00 -24.26
N ILE A 164 -27.88 14.92 -24.29
CA ILE A 164 -27.35 15.54 -23.08
C ILE A 164 -28.40 16.49 -22.50
N LYS A 165 -28.76 16.27 -21.24
CA LYS A 165 -29.65 17.12 -20.46
C LYS A 165 -28.92 17.66 -19.23
N THR A 166 -29.44 18.75 -18.69
CA THR A 166 -29.00 19.32 -17.42
C THR A 166 -30.19 19.51 -16.49
N SER A 167 -29.94 19.43 -15.19
CA SER A 167 -30.90 19.81 -14.16
C SER A 167 -30.18 20.56 -13.05
N SER A 168 -30.88 21.48 -12.38
CA SER A 168 -30.36 22.13 -11.18
C SER A 168 -30.19 21.10 -10.05
N GLY A 169 -29.15 21.27 -9.22
CA GLY A 169 -28.85 20.36 -8.12
C GLY A 169 -27.75 19.33 -8.43
N ALA A 170 -27.32 18.60 -7.40
CA ALA A 170 -26.39 17.49 -7.57
C ALA A 170 -27.10 16.26 -8.15
N CYS A 171 -26.41 15.48 -8.97
CA CYS A 171 -26.95 14.21 -9.47
C CYS A 171 -27.33 13.28 -8.31
N GLY A 172 -28.48 12.62 -8.40
CA GLY A 172 -28.99 11.71 -7.37
C GLY A 172 -29.62 12.37 -6.14
N ALA A 173 -29.57 13.70 -6.01
CA ALA A 173 -30.36 14.41 -5.02
C ALA A 173 -31.82 14.46 -5.51
N THR A 174 -32.58 13.41 -5.22
CA THR A 174 -34.00 13.32 -5.56
C THR A 174 -34.80 14.38 -4.82
N THR A 175 -34.98 15.52 -5.47
CA THR A 175 -36.25 16.26 -5.43
C THR A 175 -36.55 16.70 -6.84
N ASN A 176 -37.24 15.81 -7.57
CA ASN A 176 -37.98 16.14 -8.78
C ASN A 176 -38.96 17.29 -8.46
N ALA A 177 -38.49 18.52 -8.63
CA ALA A 177 -39.30 19.73 -8.63
C ALA A 177 -38.58 20.77 -9.51
N GLY A 178 -38.41 20.45 -10.79
CA GLY A 178 -37.69 21.32 -11.71
C GLY A 178 -38.14 21.09 -13.15
N THR A 179 -39.24 21.75 -13.49
CA THR A 179 -39.64 22.23 -14.81
C THR A 179 -38.51 22.16 -15.83
N GLU A 180 -38.75 21.41 -16.91
CA GLU A 180 -37.85 21.33 -18.07
C GLU A 180 -37.48 22.74 -18.54
N ALA A 181 -36.24 23.17 -18.26
CA ALA A 181 -35.64 24.26 -19.00
C ALA A 181 -35.26 23.67 -20.36
N ILE A 182 -36.25 23.57 -21.24
CA ILE A 182 -36.03 23.36 -22.66
C ILE A 182 -35.12 24.52 -23.08
N ILE A 183 -33.91 24.21 -23.56
CA ILE A 183 -33.14 25.20 -24.31
C ILE A 183 -33.95 25.42 -25.59
N GLU A 184 -34.91 26.33 -25.53
CA GLU A 184 -35.66 26.81 -26.67
C GLU A 184 -34.63 27.54 -27.55
N THR A 185 -34.08 26.81 -28.52
CA THR A 185 -33.46 27.43 -29.70
C THR A 185 -34.49 28.37 -30.28
N ALA A 186 -34.30 29.68 -30.03
CA ALA A 186 -35.17 30.74 -30.49
C ALA A 186 -35.52 30.50 -31.97
N PRO A 187 -36.81 30.44 -32.34
CA PRO A 187 -37.19 30.39 -33.74
C PRO A 187 -36.64 31.63 -34.43
N ALA A 188 -35.98 31.44 -35.58
CA ALA A 188 -35.64 32.53 -36.47
C ALA A 188 -36.94 33.24 -36.87
N ALA A 189 -37.22 34.38 -36.25
CA ALA A 189 -38.35 35.22 -36.58
C ALA A 189 -38.09 35.88 -37.94
N ASP A 190 -38.68 35.29 -38.97
CA ASP A 190 -38.87 35.88 -40.29
C ASP A 190 -39.62 37.22 -40.13
N SER A 191 -38.88 38.30 -40.36
CA SER A 191 -39.34 39.68 -40.15
C SER A 191 -39.82 40.27 -41.47
N THR A 192 -41.12 40.28 -41.71
CA THR A 192 -41.74 41.09 -42.76
C THR A 192 -41.94 42.53 -42.30
N ASN A 193 -41.17 43.44 -42.89
CA ASN A 193 -41.46 44.84 -43.26
C ASN A 193 -42.15 45.77 -42.24
N SER A 194 -41.35 46.67 -41.64
CA SER A 194 -41.78 48.03 -41.28
C SER A 194 -40.63 49.02 -41.50
N PRO A 195 -40.81 50.14 -42.22
CA PRO A 195 -39.74 51.09 -42.50
C PRO A 195 -39.58 52.04 -41.30
N GLN A 196 -38.57 51.80 -40.47
CA GLN A 196 -38.19 52.71 -39.39
C GLN A 196 -36.80 53.31 -39.68
N ALA A 197 -36.74 54.63 -39.52
CA ALA A 197 -35.65 55.49 -39.94
C ALA A 197 -34.27 55.04 -39.44
N THR A 198 -33.36 54.92 -40.40
CA THR A 198 -31.92 54.68 -40.22
C THR A 198 -31.22 55.91 -39.67
N THR A 199 -30.84 55.88 -38.39
CA THR A 199 -29.65 56.60 -37.92
C THR A 199 -28.54 55.58 -37.77
N THR A 200 -27.75 55.44 -38.83
CA THR A 200 -26.52 54.64 -38.88
C THR A 200 -25.57 55.11 -37.78
N PRO A 201 -25.27 54.30 -36.74
CA PRO A 201 -24.11 54.54 -35.91
C PRO A 201 -22.89 54.16 -36.75
N ASP A 202 -21.97 55.10 -36.89
CA ASP A 202 -20.69 54.92 -37.54
C ASP A 202 -19.88 53.87 -36.77
N ILE A 203 -19.83 52.65 -37.30
CA ILE A 203 -19.13 51.53 -36.69
C ILE A 203 -17.67 51.63 -37.14
N ILE A 204 -16.83 52.16 -36.26
CA ILE A 204 -15.38 52.17 -36.44
C ILE A 204 -14.92 50.70 -36.57
N PRO A 205 -14.22 50.32 -37.65
CA PRO A 205 -13.72 48.96 -37.83
C PRO A 205 -12.69 48.69 -36.73
N THR A 206 -13.07 47.85 -35.76
CA THR A 206 -12.16 47.35 -34.76
C THR A 206 -11.25 46.34 -35.44
N ALA A 207 -9.97 46.71 -35.58
CA ALA A 207 -8.94 45.87 -36.18
C ALA A 207 -8.90 44.51 -35.47
N THR A 208 -9.26 43.47 -36.20
CA THR A 208 -9.13 42.09 -35.76
C THR A 208 -7.65 41.74 -35.81
N THR A 209 -6.97 41.82 -34.67
CA THR A 209 -5.62 41.26 -34.54
C THR A 209 -5.75 39.75 -34.53
N THR A 210 -5.57 39.13 -35.70
CA THR A 210 -5.31 37.70 -35.82
C THR A 210 -4.09 37.39 -34.94
N PRO A 211 -4.21 36.57 -33.89
CA PRO A 211 -3.06 36.21 -33.08
C PRO A 211 -2.09 35.42 -33.95
N ASP A 212 -0.85 35.90 -34.03
CA ASP A 212 0.26 35.19 -34.65
C ASP A 212 0.40 33.83 -33.99
N ILE A 213 0.14 32.78 -34.77
CA ILE A 213 0.27 31.40 -34.35
C ILE A 213 1.77 31.12 -34.30
N ILE A 214 2.37 31.27 -33.12
CA ILE A 214 3.76 30.87 -32.90
C ILE A 214 3.84 29.36 -33.18
N PRO A 215 4.67 28.90 -34.14
CA PRO A 215 4.84 27.48 -34.40
C PRO A 215 5.44 26.83 -33.15
N VAL A 216 4.65 26.01 -32.46
CA VAL A 216 5.12 25.16 -31.37
C VAL A 216 6.13 24.18 -31.98
N ALA A 217 7.39 24.32 -31.55
CA ALA A 217 8.45 23.40 -31.92
C ALA A 217 8.09 22.00 -31.41
N THR A 218 7.69 21.12 -32.32
CA THR A 218 7.58 19.68 -32.08
C THR A 218 8.98 19.10 -31.92
N THR A 219 9.43 18.97 -30.68
CA THR A 219 10.60 18.16 -30.38
C THR A 219 10.17 16.70 -30.45
N THR A 220 10.44 16.07 -31.60
CA THR A 220 10.44 14.62 -31.73
C THR A 220 11.44 14.07 -30.72
N PRO A 221 11.03 13.22 -29.76
CA PRO A 221 11.97 12.63 -28.82
C PRO A 221 12.95 11.73 -29.59
N GLU A 222 14.22 12.09 -29.53
CA GLU A 222 15.32 11.25 -30.02
C GLU A 222 15.38 10.00 -29.12
N ILE A 223 15.03 8.85 -29.69
CA ILE A 223 15.08 7.56 -29.00
C ILE A 223 16.55 7.17 -28.89
N ILE A 224 17.15 7.43 -27.73
CA ILE A 224 18.49 6.93 -27.42
C ILE A 224 18.40 5.40 -27.35
N PRO A 225 19.18 4.65 -28.15
CA PRO A 225 19.18 3.20 -28.09
C PRO A 225 19.67 2.74 -26.71
N ILE A 226 18.80 2.04 -25.99
CA ILE A 226 19.16 1.35 -24.74
C ILE A 226 20.22 0.30 -25.07
N ALA A 227 21.43 0.54 -24.56
CA ALA A 227 22.50 -0.44 -24.59
C ALA A 227 22.04 -1.68 -23.82
N THR A 228 21.92 -2.80 -24.52
CA THR A 228 21.59 -4.11 -23.96
C THR A 228 22.82 -4.59 -23.18
N SER A 229 22.80 -4.39 -21.86
CA SER A 229 23.82 -4.92 -20.97
C SER A 229 23.62 -6.42 -20.82
N THR A 230 24.45 -7.20 -21.48
CA THR A 230 24.63 -8.63 -21.21
C THR A 230 25.44 -8.78 -19.92
N GLU A 231 24.78 -8.86 -18.78
CA GLU A 231 25.43 -9.31 -17.54
C GLU A 231 25.84 -10.78 -17.66
N PRO A 232 27.04 -11.16 -17.19
CA PRO A 232 27.51 -12.53 -17.22
C PRO A 232 26.71 -13.40 -16.24
N VAL A 233 26.20 -14.52 -16.75
CA VAL A 233 25.57 -15.58 -15.95
C VAL A 233 26.58 -16.13 -14.94
N ALA A 234 26.39 -15.80 -13.67
CA ALA A 234 27.17 -16.39 -12.57
C ALA A 234 26.83 -17.88 -12.46
N THR A 235 27.76 -18.72 -12.87
CA THR A 235 27.66 -20.18 -12.72
C THR A 235 27.94 -20.50 -11.27
N THR A 236 26.88 -20.88 -10.53
CA THR A 236 27.00 -21.34 -9.14
C THR A 236 27.46 -22.79 -9.15
N THR A 237 28.71 -23.03 -8.77
CA THR A 237 29.22 -24.38 -8.47
C THR A 237 28.70 -24.81 -7.10
N GLU A 238 27.92 -25.88 -7.09
CA GLU A 238 27.41 -26.56 -5.91
C GLU A 238 28.56 -27.20 -5.11
N PRO A 239 28.66 -27.00 -3.78
CA PRO A 239 29.72 -27.62 -2.99
C PRO A 239 29.45 -29.12 -2.81
N VAL A 240 30.42 -29.94 -3.23
CA VAL A 240 30.47 -31.38 -2.97
C VAL A 240 30.67 -31.61 -1.47
N ILE A 241 29.65 -32.16 -0.81
CA ILE A 241 29.73 -32.61 0.58
C ILE A 241 30.49 -33.94 0.60
N ILE A 242 31.69 -33.93 1.17
CA ILE A 242 32.46 -35.13 1.47
C ILE A 242 32.02 -35.62 2.85
N SER A 243 31.37 -36.78 2.90
CA SER A 243 31.01 -37.44 4.16
C SER A 243 32.22 -38.15 4.74
N GLU A 244 32.79 -37.62 5.82
CA GLU A 244 33.75 -38.35 6.64
C GLU A 244 32.97 -39.24 7.64
N THR A 245 32.92 -40.53 7.33
CA THR A 245 32.68 -41.59 8.31
C THR A 245 34.04 -42.08 8.80
N ASP A 246 34.39 -41.88 10.06
CA ASP A 246 35.13 -42.93 10.76
C ASP A 246 35.14 -42.86 12.30
N SER A 247 35.13 -44.06 12.86
CA SER A 247 35.84 -44.51 14.06
C SER A 247 35.21 -44.30 15.45
N THR A 248 34.39 -45.31 15.76
CA THR A 248 34.30 -46.02 17.04
C THR A 248 35.58 -46.06 17.89
N SER A 249 35.46 -45.79 19.20
CA SER A 249 36.22 -46.53 20.21
C SER A 249 35.39 -46.70 21.49
N SER A 250 35.25 -47.95 21.91
CA SER A 250 34.61 -48.42 23.14
C SER A 250 35.72 -48.92 24.08
N PRO A 251 35.76 -48.54 25.36
CA PRO A 251 36.63 -49.20 26.32
C PRO A 251 35.89 -50.35 27.02
N GLN A 252 36.44 -51.55 26.86
CA GLN A 252 36.05 -52.79 27.53
C GLN A 252 36.67 -52.82 28.94
N ALA A 253 35.83 -53.04 29.95
CA ALA A 253 36.23 -53.31 31.32
C ALA A 253 36.81 -54.72 31.46
N ALA A 254 37.93 -54.87 32.17
CA ALA A 254 38.47 -56.15 32.59
C ALA A 254 38.50 -56.21 34.12
N THR A 255 37.71 -57.13 34.65
CA THR A 255 37.65 -57.55 36.05
C THR A 255 38.49 -58.81 36.19
N THR A 256 39.42 -58.89 37.14
CA THR A 256 39.83 -60.15 37.79
C THR A 256 40.50 -59.88 39.15
N THR A 257 39.85 -60.34 40.22
CA THR A 257 40.44 -60.81 41.50
C THR A 257 40.59 -62.35 41.38
N PRO A 258 41.48 -63.05 42.13
CA PRO A 258 41.52 -63.09 43.61
C PRO A 258 42.84 -62.61 44.23
#